data_AF-A0A918C1D5-F1
#
_entry.id   AF-A0A918C1D5-F1
#
_cell.length_a   1.000
_cell.length_b   1.000
_cell.length_c   1.000
_cell.angle_alpha   90.00
_cell.angle_beta   90.00
_cell.angle_gamma   90.00
#
_symmetry.space_group_name_H-M   'P 1'
#
loop_
_entity.id
_entity.type
_entity.pdbx_description
1 polymer ?
#
loop_
_entity_poly.entity_id
_entity_poly.type
_entity_poly.pdbx_seq_one_letter_code
_entity_poly.pdbx_strand_id
1 'polypeptide(L)'
;MSEPSGRSAVRLLQGYVWHPADADLDLESYLPRELDEAYLLWDVVTPPFAFFENGEPTASQTFYQFTVLQVFEQRPSADELGQAARAASEALNPLLEAMPGGVGWQLWEDLREL
;
A
#
# COMPACT_ATOMS: atom_id res chain seq x y z
N MET A 1 -6.55 34.16 19.32
CA MET A 1 -6.61 32.69 19.31
C MET A 1 -6.16 32.26 17.93
N SER A 2 -4.98 31.66 17.80
CA SER A 2 -4.50 31.18 16.51
C SER A 2 -5.06 29.77 16.30
N GLU A 3 -5.99 29.62 15.37
CA GLU A 3 -6.43 28.30 14.89
C GLU A 3 -5.23 27.67 14.17
N PRO A 4 -4.75 26.47 14.56
CA PRO A 4 -3.65 25.85 13.84
C PRO A 4 -4.16 25.55 12.43
N SER A 5 -3.53 26.19 11.45
CA SER A 5 -3.84 26.09 10.03
C SER A 5 -4.00 24.63 9.63
N GLY A 6 -5.26 24.25 9.40
CA GLY A 6 -5.70 22.86 9.23
C GLY A 6 -5.14 22.27 7.96
N ARG A 7 -4.01 21.58 8.05
CA ARG A 7 -3.65 20.56 7.07
C ARG A 7 -3.12 19.37 7.83
N SER A 8 -3.77 18.23 7.66
CA SER A 8 -3.40 16.97 8.30
C SER A 8 -2.93 16.01 7.23
N ALA A 9 -1.63 15.74 7.21
CA ALA A 9 -1.09 14.66 6.39
C ALA A 9 -1.29 13.34 7.11
N VAL A 10 -2.00 12.40 6.49
CA VAL A 10 -2.31 11.08 7.06
C VAL A 10 -1.71 10.00 6.20
N ARG A 11 -1.07 9.03 6.84
CA ARG A 11 -0.53 7.82 6.22
C ARG A 11 -1.56 6.70 6.36
N LEU A 12 -2.10 6.27 5.22
CA LEU A 12 -3.07 5.19 5.10
C LEU A 12 -2.34 3.93 4.66
N LEU A 13 -2.18 2.97 5.58
CA LEU A 13 -1.58 1.68 5.26
C LEU A 13 -2.52 0.89 4.34
N GLN A 14 -2.05 0.52 3.15
CA GLN A 14 -2.85 -0.17 2.14
C GLN A 14 -2.63 -1.69 2.16
N GLY A 15 -1.40 -2.13 2.46
CA GLY A 15 -1.07 -3.55 2.50
C GLY A 15 0.38 -3.84 2.16
N TYR A 16 0.62 -5.03 1.59
CA TYR A 16 1.95 -5.50 1.23
C TYR A 16 2.02 -5.97 -0.23
N VAL A 17 3.19 -5.77 -0.84
CA VAL A 17 3.56 -6.34 -2.15
C VAL A 17 4.88 -7.07 -1.98
N TRP A 18 5.05 -8.19 -2.67
CA TRP A 18 6.29 -8.95 -2.66
C TRP A 18 6.61 -9.54 -4.02
N HIS A 19 7.89 -9.80 -4.24
CA HIS A 19 8.39 -10.49 -5.42
C HIS A 19 9.64 -11.32 -5.08
N PRO A 20 10.04 -12.28 -5.91
CA PRO A 20 11.25 -13.05 -5.69
C PRO A 20 12.46 -12.13 -5.58
N ALA A 21 13.32 -12.36 -4.58
CA ALA A 21 14.47 -11.49 -4.33
C ALA A 21 15.50 -11.47 -5.46
N ASP A 22 15.53 -12.53 -6.29
CA ASP A 22 16.39 -12.64 -7.47
C ASP A 22 15.76 -12.03 -8.74
N ALA A 23 14.49 -11.59 -8.67
CA ALA A 23 13.83 -10.93 -9.78
C ALA A 23 14.30 -9.46 -9.89
N ASP A 24 14.70 -9.05 -11.09
CA ASP A 24 15.00 -7.66 -11.43
C ASP A 24 13.69 -6.89 -11.64
N LEU A 25 12.98 -6.63 -10.53
CA LEU A 25 11.74 -5.86 -10.52
C LEU A 25 12.00 -4.46 -9.96
N ASP A 26 11.80 -3.46 -10.79
CA ASP A 26 11.81 -2.06 -10.38
C ASP A 26 10.36 -1.55 -10.21
N LEU A 27 9.89 -1.42 -8.97
CA LEU A 27 8.52 -0.96 -8.68
C LEU A 27 8.24 0.44 -9.25
N GLU A 28 9.25 1.31 -9.34
CA GLU A 28 9.12 2.66 -9.90
C GLU A 28 8.70 2.65 -11.38
N SER A 29 9.07 1.61 -12.12
CA SER A 29 8.70 1.44 -13.53
C SER A 29 7.25 1.00 -13.73
N TYR A 30 6.58 0.48 -12.69
CA TYR A 30 5.21 -0.03 -12.77
C TYR A 30 4.19 0.80 -12.00
N LEU A 31 4.63 1.47 -10.93
CA LEU A 31 3.75 2.16 -10.00
C LEU A 31 3.99 3.66 -10.02
N PRO A 32 2.92 4.46 -10.11
CA PRO A 32 3.07 5.90 -10.03
C PRO A 32 3.42 6.31 -8.60
N ARG A 33 4.23 7.38 -8.46
CA ARG A 33 4.51 8.01 -7.15
C ARG A 33 3.31 8.81 -6.62
N GLU A 34 2.37 9.15 -7.50
CA GLU A 34 1.17 9.93 -7.21
C GLU A 34 -0.06 9.12 -7.64
N LEU A 35 -1.01 8.99 -6.73
CA LEU A 35 -2.28 8.32 -6.91
C LEU A 35 -3.38 9.36 -6.73
N ASP A 36 -3.76 10.01 -7.83
CA ASP A 36 -4.68 11.15 -7.83
C ASP A 36 -4.19 12.28 -6.89
N GLU A 37 -4.98 12.70 -5.91
CA GLU A 37 -4.60 13.73 -4.92
C GLU A 37 -3.69 13.22 -3.77
N ALA A 38 -3.20 11.97 -3.84
CA ALA A 38 -2.37 11.37 -2.80
C ALA A 38 -1.01 10.87 -3.32
N TYR A 39 -0.06 10.66 -2.41
CA TYR A 39 1.25 10.11 -2.74
C TYR A 39 1.31 8.62 -2.39
N LEU A 40 1.75 7.80 -3.35
CA LEU A 40 1.99 6.38 -3.12
C LEU A 40 3.43 6.18 -2.65
N LEU A 41 3.57 5.55 -1.49
CA LEU A 41 4.83 5.20 -0.86
C LEU A 41 4.93 3.69 -0.74
N TRP A 42 6.12 3.16 -0.98
CA TRP A 42 6.47 1.78 -0.71
C TRP A 42 7.82 1.72 -0.04
N ASP A 43 7.87 1.03 1.10
CA ASP A 43 9.06 0.87 1.90
C ASP A 43 9.40 -0.61 1.99
N VAL A 44 10.67 -0.99 1.78
CA VAL A 44 11.11 -2.37 1.99
C VAL A 44 10.99 -2.71 3.47
N VAL A 45 10.36 -3.85 3.77
CA VAL A 45 10.13 -4.32 5.14
C VAL A 45 10.54 -5.76 5.31
N THR A 46 10.80 -6.16 6.55
CA THR A 46 10.90 -7.57 6.91
C THR A 46 9.56 -8.25 6.67
N PRO A 47 9.52 -9.47 6.09
CA PRO A 47 8.28 -10.19 5.88
C PRO A 47 7.46 -10.30 7.19
N PRO A 48 6.16 -9.98 7.18
CA PRO A 48 5.33 -10.02 8.40
C PRO A 48 5.05 -11.45 8.88
N PHE A 49 5.32 -12.46 8.05
CA PHE A 49 5.18 -13.88 8.35
C PHE A 49 6.35 -14.66 7.73
N ALA A 50 6.65 -15.84 8.27
CA ALA A 50 7.81 -16.64 7.85
C ALA A 50 7.54 -17.56 6.64
N PHE A 51 6.28 -17.96 6.44
CA PHE A 51 5.87 -18.88 5.37
C PHE A 51 4.53 -18.45 4.76
N PHE A 52 4.39 -18.58 3.45
CA PHE A 52 3.10 -18.45 2.75
C PHE A 52 2.16 -19.60 3.09
N GLU A 53 0.89 -19.49 2.70
CA GLU A 53 -0.13 -20.54 2.90
C GLU A 53 0.22 -21.86 2.20
N ASN A 54 1.01 -21.80 1.13
CA ASN A 54 1.51 -22.98 0.42
C ASN A 54 2.75 -23.63 1.09
N GLY A 55 3.25 -23.06 2.20
CA GLY A 55 4.40 -23.56 2.95
C GLY A 55 5.77 -23.05 2.47
N GLU A 56 5.83 -22.21 1.44
CA GLU A 56 7.09 -21.64 0.96
C GLU A 56 7.62 -20.53 1.89
N PRO A 57 8.96 -20.44 2.10
CA PRO A 57 9.54 -19.42 2.96
C PRO A 57 9.50 -18.04 2.30
N THR A 58 8.98 -17.05 3.04
CA THR A 58 8.94 -15.64 2.61
C THR A 58 10.32 -14.99 2.55
N ALA A 59 11.32 -15.58 3.20
CA ALA A 59 12.69 -15.09 3.19
C ALA A 59 13.34 -15.09 1.79
N SER A 60 12.75 -15.81 0.83
CA SER A 60 13.16 -15.80 -0.58
C SER A 60 12.61 -14.60 -1.38
N GLN A 61 11.79 -13.76 -0.75
CA GLN A 61 11.07 -12.66 -1.38
C GLN A 61 11.50 -11.32 -0.76
N THR A 62 11.42 -10.26 -1.55
CA THR A 62 11.50 -8.89 -1.07
C THR A 62 10.09 -8.37 -0.82
N PHE A 63 9.82 -7.88 0.39
CA PHE A 63 8.52 -7.34 0.79
C PHE A 63 8.55 -5.82 0.84
N TYR A 64 7.44 -5.22 0.43
CA TYR A 64 7.20 -3.78 0.46
C TYR A 64 5.90 -3.49 1.17
N GLN A 65 5.91 -2.51 2.07
CA GLN A 65 4.71 -1.99 2.70
C GLN A 65 4.18 -0.80 1.89
N PHE A 66 2.96 -0.91 1.38
CA PHE A 66 2.33 0.16 0.60
C PHE A 66 1.56 1.08 1.52
N THR A 67 1.86 2.37 1.41
CA THR A 67 1.23 3.44 2.20
C THR A 67 0.83 4.57 1.28
N VAL A 68 -0.39 5.06 1.43
CA VAL A 68 -0.86 6.25 0.72
C VAL A 68 -0.84 7.43 1.67
N LEU A 69 -0.12 8.48 1.29
CA LEU A 69 -0.02 9.72 2.03
C LEU A 69 -0.98 10.74 1.42
N GLN A 70 -2.03 11.09 2.16
CA GLN A 70 -3.03 12.05 1.74
C GLN A 70 -3.07 13.25 2.67
N VAL A 71 -3.23 14.45 2.11
CA VAL A 71 -3.30 15.69 2.86
C VAL A 71 -4.75 16.17 2.91
N PHE A 72 -5.29 16.27 4.12
CA PHE A 72 -6.65 16.76 4.35
C PHE A 72 -6.63 18.21 4.84
N GLU A 73 -7.56 19.04 4.38
CA GLU A 73 -7.72 20.43 4.83
C GLU A 73 -8.22 20.56 6.27
N GLN A 74 -8.77 19.50 6.84
CA GLN A 74 -9.17 19.44 8.24
C GLN A 74 -8.81 18.07 8.78
N ARG A 75 -8.90 17.88 10.10
CA ARG A 75 -8.67 16.55 10.67
C ARG A 75 -9.79 15.62 10.18
N PRO A 76 -9.48 14.58 9.40
CA PRO A 76 -10.52 13.71 8.86
C PRO A 76 -11.14 12.85 9.96
N SER A 77 -12.40 12.52 9.77
CA SER A 77 -13.17 11.58 10.57
C SER A 77 -12.75 10.13 10.26
N ALA A 78 -13.10 9.18 11.14
CA ALA A 78 -12.81 7.77 10.89
C ALA A 78 -13.46 7.24 9.59
N ASP A 79 -14.66 7.72 9.27
CA ASP A 79 -15.37 7.37 8.04
C ASP A 79 -14.64 7.89 6.79
N GLU A 80 -14.19 9.15 6.82
CA GLU A 80 -13.40 9.75 5.72
C GLU A 80 -12.07 9.01 5.50
N LEU A 81 -11.42 8.57 6.58
CA LEU A 81 -10.21 7.74 6.49
C LEU A 81 -10.49 6.37 5.87
N GLY A 82 -11.62 5.75 6.22
CA GLY A 82 -12.06 4.49 5.64
C GLY A 82 -12.34 4.62 4.14
N GLN A 83 -13.08 5.66 3.74
CA GLN A 83 -13.36 5.95 2.33
C GLN A 83 -12.09 6.25 1.54
N ALA A 84 -11.16 7.02 2.13
CA ALA A 84 -9.87 7.33 1.50
C ALA A 84 -8.99 6.09 1.32
N ALA A 85 -8.91 5.24 2.34
CA ALA A 85 -8.18 3.97 2.24
C ALA A 85 -8.80 3.05 1.18
N ARG A 86 -10.14 3.04 1.09
CA ARG A 86 -10.87 2.29 0.07
C ARG A 86 -10.58 2.77 -1.34
N ALA A 87 -10.77 4.07 -1.59
CA ALA A 87 -10.48 4.65 -2.89
C ALA A 87 -9.02 4.40 -3.33
N ALA A 88 -8.09 4.47 -2.39
CA ALA A 88 -6.68 4.15 -2.65
C ALA A 88 -6.47 2.68 -3.02
N SER A 89 -7.10 1.75 -2.32
CA SER A 89 -7.04 0.32 -2.64
C SER A 89 -7.68 0.00 -3.99
N GLU A 90 -8.85 0.58 -4.29
CA GLU A 90 -9.52 0.45 -5.59
C GLU A 90 -8.67 0.98 -6.75
N ALA A 91 -7.92 2.06 -6.54
CA ALA A 91 -7.02 2.62 -7.54
C ALA A 91 -5.70 1.83 -7.67
N LEU A 92 -5.20 1.23 -6.58
CA LEU A 92 -4.01 0.38 -6.59
C LEU A 92 -4.24 -0.98 -7.23
N ASN A 93 -5.41 -1.58 -7.03
CA ASN A 93 -5.70 -2.93 -7.50
C ASN A 93 -5.39 -3.15 -8.99
N PRO A 94 -5.88 -2.34 -9.95
CA PRO A 94 -5.59 -2.56 -11.37
C PRO A 94 -4.10 -2.39 -11.72
N LEU A 95 -3.36 -1.57 -10.96
CA LEU A 95 -1.92 -1.40 -11.15
C LEU A 95 -1.16 -2.66 -10.70
N LEU A 96 -1.59 -3.26 -9.59
CA LEU A 96 -1.04 -4.51 -9.08
C LEU A 96 -1.41 -5.70 -9.97
N GLU A 97 -2.63 -5.75 -10.49
CA GLU A 97 -3.05 -6.77 -11.46
C GLU A 97 -2.26 -6.71 -12.79
N ALA A 98 -1.72 -5.55 -13.15
CA ALA A 98 -0.89 -5.36 -14.33
C ALA A 98 0.59 -5.74 -14.11
N MET A 99 0.99 -6.08 -12.88
CA MET A 99 2.36 -6.47 -12.56
C MET A 99 2.79 -7.77 -13.27
N PRO A 100 4.09 -7.96 -13.52
CA PRO A 100 4.59 -9.19 -14.11
C PRO A 100 4.32 -10.40 -13.21
N GLY A 101 4.24 -11.57 -13.84
CA GLY A 101 4.05 -12.83 -13.12
C GLY A 101 5.14 -13.07 -12.07
N GLY A 102 4.73 -13.53 -10.89
CA GLY A 102 5.61 -13.74 -9.74
C GLY A 102 5.54 -12.63 -8.69
N VAL A 103 4.93 -11.48 -9.01
CA VAL A 103 4.57 -10.48 -8.01
C VAL A 103 3.31 -10.93 -7.29
N GLY A 104 3.36 -10.96 -5.96
CA GLY A 104 2.20 -11.16 -5.09
C GLY A 104 1.88 -9.89 -4.32
N TRP A 105 0.61 -9.70 -3.96
CA TRP A 105 0.17 -8.58 -3.15
C TRP A 105 -1.00 -8.96 -2.26
N GLN A 106 -1.18 -8.18 -1.21
CA GLN A 106 -2.32 -8.28 -0.31
C GLN A 106 -2.70 -6.87 0.13
N LEU A 107 -3.89 -6.42 -0.28
CA LEU A 107 -4.47 -5.15 0.15
C LEU A 107 -5.43 -5.38 1.32
N TRP A 108 -5.52 -4.41 2.23
CA TRP A 108 -6.34 -4.53 3.43
C TRP A 108 -7.83 -4.56 3.15
N GLU A 109 -8.28 -3.98 2.05
CA GLU A 109 -9.68 -4.12 1.61
C GLU A 109 -10.01 -5.53 1.09
N ASP A 110 -9.01 -6.29 0.63
CA ASP A 110 -9.20 -7.67 0.18
C ASP A 110 -9.19 -8.66 1.37
N LEU A 111 -8.76 -8.21 2.56
CA LEU A 111 -8.91 -8.97 3.79
C LEU A 111 -10.40 -9.04 4.14
N ARG A 112 -11.04 -10.15 3.77
CA ARG A 112 -12.42 -10.45 4.16
C ARG A 112 -12.58 -10.34 5.68
N GLU A 113 -13.70 -9.76 6.10
CA GLU A 113 -14.13 -9.77 7.50
C GLU A 113 -14.15 -11.22 8.03
N LEU A 114 -13.52 -11.44 9.19
CA LEU A 114 -13.55 -12.71 9.93
C LEU A 114 -14.80 -12.79 10.81
#